data_AF-A0A652P9E1-F1
#
_entry.id   AF-A0A652P9E1-F1
#
_cell.length_a   1.000
_cell.length_b   1.000
_cell.length_c   1.000
_cell.angle_alpha   90.00
_cell.angle_beta   90.00
_cell.angle_gamma   90.00
#
_symmetry.space_group_name_H-M   'P 1'
#
loop_
_entity.id
_entity.type
_entity.pdbx_description
1 polymer ?
#
loop_
_entity_poly.entity_id
_entity_poly.type
_entity_poly.pdbx_seq_one_letter_code
_entity_poly.pdbx_strand_id
1 'polypeptide(L)' 'MTTTDDTPVLPDPRVQPTMTVPEAGRLFGLQKAASYNAARRGDIPTISVGRRLLVPTAKLRTLLGIDAVAPTDVAA' A
#
# COMPACT_ATOMS: atom_id res chain seq x y z
N MET A 1 -17.97 17.32 -4.31
CA MET A 1 -18.29 16.57 -5.54
C MET A 1 -17.07 15.76 -5.94
N THR A 2 -16.96 14.54 -5.44
CA THR A 2 -16.15 13.48 -6.08
C THR A 2 -16.87 12.18 -5.79
N THR A 3 -17.52 11.70 -6.85
CA THR A 3 -18.31 10.48 -6.92
C THR A 3 -17.39 9.25 -6.87
N THR A 4 -17.99 8.13 -6.45
CA THR A 4 -17.66 6.77 -6.90
C THR A 4 -16.54 6.06 -6.13
N ASP A 5 -16.93 5.13 -5.26
CA ASP A 5 -16.20 3.86 -5.09
C ASP A 5 -14.71 3.93 -4.67
N ASP A 6 -14.28 4.95 -3.91
CA ASP A 6 -12.89 5.10 -3.42
C ASP A 6 -12.60 4.18 -2.23
N THR A 7 -12.97 2.89 -2.34
CA THR A 7 -12.40 1.89 -1.43
C THR A 7 -10.95 1.73 -1.84
N PRO A 8 -9.96 2.13 -1.03
CA PRO A 8 -8.56 1.94 -1.39
C PRO A 8 -8.30 0.43 -1.46
N VAL A 9 -8.20 -0.11 -2.66
CA VAL A 9 -7.84 -1.51 -2.89
C VAL A 9 -6.31 -1.60 -2.95
N LEU A 10 -5.73 -2.51 -2.18
CA LEU A 10 -4.31 -2.84 -2.26
C LEU A 10 -4.07 -3.65 -3.56
N PRO A 11 -3.41 -3.11 -4.60
CA PRO A 11 -3.34 -3.72 -5.93
C PRO A 11 -2.24 -4.78 -6.01
N ASP A 12 -2.44 -5.88 -6.75
CA ASP A 12 -1.48 -7.01 -6.84
C ASP A 12 -0.05 -6.53 -7.20
N PRO A 13 0.99 -6.89 -6.43
CA PRO A 13 2.36 -6.46 -6.71
C PRO A 13 2.92 -6.90 -8.06
N ARG A 14 2.36 -7.94 -8.68
CA ARG A 14 2.77 -8.41 -10.02
C ARG A 14 2.26 -7.51 -11.15
N VAL A 15 1.13 -6.84 -10.93
CA VAL A 15 0.51 -5.95 -11.91
C VAL A 15 0.89 -4.50 -11.63
N GLN A 16 0.86 -4.10 -10.35
CA GLN A 16 1.19 -2.76 -9.89
C GLN A 16 2.16 -2.85 -8.71
N PRO A 17 3.48 -2.81 -8.97
CA PRO A 17 4.50 -3.05 -7.94
C PRO A 17 4.65 -1.88 -6.95
N THR A 18 4.19 -0.69 -7.33
CA THR A 18 4.31 0.53 -6.52
C THR A 18 3.05 1.35 -6.55
N MET A 19 2.72 1.98 -5.43
CA MET A 19 1.69 3.01 -5.32
C MET A 19 2.27 4.28 -4.69
N THR A 20 1.50 5.35 -4.68
CA THR A 20 1.87 6.62 -4.05
C THR A 20 1.68 6.56 -2.53
N VAL A 21 2.36 7.45 -1.80
CA VAL A 21 2.20 7.58 -0.35
C VAL A 21 0.77 7.91 0.08
N PRO A 22 0.05 8.85 -0.57
CA PRO A 22 -1.34 9.13 -0.20
C PRO A 22 -2.28 7.92 -0.41
N GLU A 23 -2.10 7.16 -1.49
CA GLU A 23 -2.86 5.91 -1.73
C GLU A 23 -2.62 4.90 -0.62
N ALA A 24 -1.36 4.65 -0.26
CA ALA A 24 -1.02 3.76 0.85
C ALA A 24 -1.61 4.25 2.17
N GLY A 25 -1.54 5.54 2.45
CA GLY A 25 -2.10 6.12 3.68
C GLY A 25 -3.61 5.96 3.79
N ARG A 26 -4.36 5.97 2.68
CA ARG A 26 -5.81 5.71 2.70
C ARG A 26 -6.13 4.30 3.23
N LEU A 27 -5.28 3.30 2.97
CA LEU A 27 -5.43 1.95 3.54
C LEU A 27 -5.33 1.93 5.07
N PHE A 28 -4.61 2.90 5.65
CA PHE A 28 -4.49 3.11 7.09
C PHE A 28 -5.53 4.11 7.65
N GLY A 29 -6.47 4.59 6.83
CA GLY A 29 -7.42 5.65 7.22
C GLY A 29 -6.78 7.04 7.39
N LEU A 30 -5.62 7.28 6.78
CA LEU A 30 -4.88 8.54 6.87
C LEU A 30 -5.21 9.49 5.72
N GLN A 31 -5.30 10.79 6.05
CA GLN A 31 -5.32 11.86 5.06
C GLN A 31 -3.93 12.11 4.47
N LYS A 32 -3.87 12.72 3.28
CA LYS A 32 -2.63 12.99 2.52
C LYS A 32 -1.43 13.47 3.37
N ALA A 33 -1.63 14.48 4.21
CA ALA A 33 -0.57 15.03 5.05
C ALA A 33 -0.08 14.01 6.10
N ALA A 34 -1.01 13.31 6.74
CA ALA A 34 -0.70 12.25 7.69
C ALA A 34 0.01 11.05 7.01
N SER A 35 -0.35 10.72 5.76
CA SER A 35 0.33 9.68 4.98
C SER A 35 1.81 10.01 4.75
N TYR A 36 2.14 11.25 4.39
CA TYR A 36 3.54 11.67 4.24
C TYR A 36 4.29 11.68 5.56
N ASN A 37 3.62 12.04 6.67
CA ASN A 37 4.24 11.98 7.99
C ASN A 37 4.51 10.53 8.43
N ALA A 38 3.58 9.61 8.19
CA ALA A 38 3.74 8.18 8.43
C ALA A 38 4.89 7.60 7.58
N ALA A 39 4.98 7.99 6.30
CA ALA A 39 6.11 7.62 5.43
C ALA A 39 7.46 8.13 5.96
N ARG A 40 7.51 9.37 6.48
CA ARG A 40 8.73 9.93 7.09
C ARG A 40 9.15 9.24 8.38
N ARG A 41 8.17 8.76 9.16
CA ARG A 41 8.42 7.99 10.40
C ARG A 41 8.83 6.54 10.14
N GLY A 42 8.59 6.03 8.93
CA GLY A 42 8.83 4.64 8.58
C GLY A 42 7.64 3.71 8.85
N ASP A 43 6.49 4.26 9.29
CA ASP A 43 5.24 3.51 9.47
C ASP A 43 4.74 2.93 8.13
N ILE A 44 4.96 3.66 7.03
CA ILE A 44 4.66 3.22 5.66
C ILE A 44 5.96 2.85 4.95
N PRO A 45 6.09 1.63 4.41
CA PRO A 45 7.31 1.19 3.74
C PRO A 45 7.46 1.98 2.44
N THR A 46 8.51 2.79 2.33
CA THR A 46 8.78 3.61 1.15
C THR A 46 10.13 3.30 0.53
N ILE A 47 10.21 3.55 -0.77
CA ILE A 47 11.45 3.59 -1.54
C ILE A 47 11.55 4.93 -2.26
N SER A 48 12.76 5.47 -2.30
CA SER A 48 13.06 6.70 -3.04
C SER A 48 13.65 6.34 -4.39
N VAL A 49 13.00 6.76 -5.46
CA VAL A 49 13.48 6.58 -6.84
C VAL A 49 13.66 7.96 -7.45
N GLY A 50 14.91 8.46 -7.40
CA GLY A 50 15.24 9.84 -7.77
C GLY A 50 14.46 10.83 -6.91
N ARG A 51 13.57 11.62 -7.54
CA ARG A 51 12.73 12.63 -6.88
C ARG A 51 11.39 12.09 -6.39
N ARG A 52 11.06 10.82 -6.65
CA ARG A 52 9.77 10.22 -6.32
C ARG A 52 9.89 9.37 -5.07
N LEU A 53 8.88 9.48 -4.20
CA LEU A 53 8.70 8.63 -3.04
C LEU A 53 7.54 7.66 -3.33
N LEU A 54 7.85 6.37 -3.39
CA LEU A 54 6.92 5.32 -3.78
C LEU A 54 6.77 4.30 -2.65
N VAL A 55 5.63 3.65 -2.59
CA VAL A 55 5.32 2.57 -1.63
C VAL A 55 5.30 1.26 -2.40
N PRO A 56 6.23 0.32 -2.14
CA PRO A 56 6.17 -1.01 -2.73
C PRO A 56 4.95 -1.78 -2.21
N THR A 57 4.08 -2.22 -3.13
CA THR A 57 2.83 -2.91 -2.79
C THR A 57 3.08 -4.28 -2.16
N ALA A 58 4.18 -4.94 -2.52
CA ALA A 58 4.62 -6.19 -1.90
C ALA A 58 4.97 -6.01 -0.42
N LYS A 59 5.82 -5.02 -0.09
CA LYS A 59 6.20 -4.74 1.30
C LYS A 59 4.99 -4.30 2.12
N LEU A 60 4.11 -3.50 1.53
CA LEU A 60 2.89 -3.04 2.19
C LEU A 60 1.94 -4.20 2.52
N ARG A 61 1.78 -5.17 1.61
CA ARG A 61 1.00 -6.40 1.86
C ARG A 61 1.53 -7.20 3.05
N THR A 62 2.82 -7.49 3.04
CA THR A 62 3.48 -8.25 4.12
C THR A 62 3.36 -7.52 5.46
N LEU A 63 3.53 -6.19 5.48
CA LEU A 63 3.37 -5.40 6.69
C LEU A 63 1.95 -5.48 7.25
N LEU A 64 0.94 -5.45 6.39
CA LEU A 64 -0.47 -5.53 6.79
C LEU A 64 -0.91 -6.96 7.13
N GLY A 65 -0.04 -7.97 6.99
CA GLY A 65 -0.42 -9.38 7.11
C GLY A 65 -1.39 -9.84 6.03
N ILE A 66 -1.56 -9.05 4.96
CA ILE A 66 -2.35 -9.39 3.78
C ILE A 66 -1.38 -10.08 2.81
N ASP A 67 -0.83 -11.21 3.25
CA ASP A 67 -0.17 -12.07 2.30
C ASP A 67 -1.26 -12.66 1.39
N ALA A 68 -1.01 -12.61 0.09
CA ALA A 68 -1.68 -13.52 -0.82
C ALA A 68 -1.15 -14.93 -0.50
N VAL A 69 -1.54 -15.48 0.65
CA VAL A 69 -1.67 -16.92 0.77
C VAL A 69 -2.66 -17.28 -0.31
N ALA A 70 -2.16 -17.71 -1.46
CA ALA A 70 -2.94 -18.65 -2.24
C ALA A 70 -3.20 -19.81 -1.27
N PRO A 71 -4.47 -20.13 -0.95
CA PRO A 71 -4.77 -21.36 -0.24
C PRO A 71 -4.46 -22.51 -1.22
N THR A 72 -3.19 -22.90 -1.31
CA THR A 72 -2.76 -24.07 -2.09
C THR A 72 -2.43 -25.24 -1.18
N ASP A 73 -2.88 -25.25 0.07
CA ASP A 73 -2.82 -26.48 0.88
C ASP A 73 -3.97 -26.55 1.89
N VAL A 74 -5.17 -26.80 1.36
CA VAL A 74 -6.23 -27.53 2.08
C VAL A 74 -6.52 -28.80 1.29
N ALA A 75 -5.51 -29.64 1.11
CA ALA A 75 -5.65 -30.98 0.57
C ALA A 75 -4.66 -31.94 1.27
N ALA A 76 -4.96 -32.28 2.52
CA ALA A 76 -4.60 -33.55 3.15
C ALA A 76 -5.51 -33.80 4.37
#